data_AF-A0A9D6UMV7-F1
#
_entry.id   AF-A0A9D6UMV7-F1
#
_cell.length_a   1.000
_cell.length_b   1.000
_cell.length_c   1.000
_cell.angle_alpha   90.00
_cell.angle_beta   90.00
_cell.angle_gamma   90.00
#
_symmetry.space_group_name_H-M   'P 1'
#
loop_
_entity.id
_entity.type
_entity.pdbx_description
1 polymer ?
#
loop_
_entity_poly.entity_id
_entity_poly.type
_entity_poly.pdbx_seq_one_letter_code
_entity_poly.pdbx_strand_id
1 'polypeptide(L)' 'MKKASDTLRAEYDFSKGQRGRYAKRFAKGTNLVLLAPDVARAFPDSDSVNDALRLLIKVAASEARKPARRAALK' A
#
# COMPACT_ATOMS: atom_id res chain seq x y z
N MET A 1 -4.26 34.66 -27.46
CA MET A 1 -4.50 33.54 -26.52
C MET A 1 -5.95 33.07 -26.74
N LYS A 2 -6.15 31.85 -27.29
CA LYS A 2 -7.51 31.29 -27.51
C LYS A 2 -8.15 30.99 -26.15
N LYS A 3 -9.39 31.44 -25.94
CA LYS A 3 -10.15 31.18 -24.71
C LYS A 3 -10.48 29.69 -24.62
N ALA A 4 -10.18 29.05 -23.49
CA ALA A 4 -10.37 27.61 -23.25
C ALA A 4 -11.83 27.12 -23.36
N SER A 5 -12.79 28.04 -23.45
CA SER A 5 -14.21 27.72 -23.60
C SER A 5 -14.56 27.10 -24.95
N ASP A 6 -13.75 27.32 -25.99
CA ASP A 6 -14.06 26.94 -27.37
C ASP A 6 -13.78 25.46 -27.69
N THR A 7 -13.16 24.73 -26.76
CA THR A 7 -12.76 23.32 -26.93
C THR A 7 -13.45 22.36 -25.94
N LEU A 8 -14.21 22.89 -24.98
CA LEU A 8 -14.94 22.08 -24.01
C LEU A 8 -16.28 21.62 -24.60
N ARG A 9 -16.59 20.33 -24.40
CA ARG A 9 -17.87 19.78 -24.85
C ARG A 9 -19.01 20.26 -23.95
N ALA A 10 -20.21 20.37 -24.51
CA ALA A 10 -21.38 20.92 -23.81
C ALA A 10 -21.78 20.10 -22.56
N GLU A 11 -21.49 18.80 -22.56
CA GLU A 11 -21.74 17.89 -21.43
C GLU A 11 -20.82 18.12 -20.22
N TYR A 12 -19.73 18.90 -20.36
CA TYR A 12 -18.77 19.11 -19.28
C TYR A 12 -19.10 20.34 -18.43
N ASP A 13 -19.85 20.13 -17.35
CA ASP A 13 -20.05 21.13 -16.30
C ASP A 13 -19.00 21.01 -15.19
N PHE A 14 -17.94 21.82 -15.28
CA PHE A 14 -16.92 21.95 -14.23
C PHE A 14 -17.22 23.06 -13.21
N SER A 15 -18.42 23.66 -13.20
CA SER A 15 -18.79 24.73 -12.24
C SER A 15 -18.66 24.29 -10.77
N LYS A 16 -18.83 22.99 -10.51
CA LYS A 16 -18.69 22.35 -9.19
C LYS A 16 -17.31 21.73 -8.96
N GLY A 17 -16.36 21.94 -9.88
CA GLY A 17 -15.00 21.39 -9.80
C GLY A 17 -14.25 21.93 -8.59
N GLN A 18 -13.72 21.02 -7.76
CA GLN A 18 -12.87 21.38 -6.62
C GLN A 18 -11.42 20.97 -6.89
N ARG A 19 -10.50 21.94 -6.88
CA ARG A 19 -9.07 21.68 -7.04
C ARG A 19 -8.57 20.78 -5.90
N GLY A 20 -7.98 19.64 -6.26
CA GLY A 20 -7.38 18.73 -5.29
C GLY A 20 -8.39 17.93 -4.44
N ARG A 21 -9.63 17.71 -4.90
CA ARG A 21 -10.65 16.91 -4.19
C ARG A 21 -10.15 15.56 -3.67
N TYR A 22 -9.19 14.94 -4.38
CA TYR A 22 -8.58 13.66 -3.99
C TYR A 22 -7.09 13.76 -3.65
N ALA A 23 -6.51 14.96 -3.62
CA ALA A 23 -5.08 15.17 -3.35
C ALA A 23 -4.68 14.61 -1.98
N LYS A 24 -5.53 14.78 -0.95
CA LYS A 24 -5.31 14.21 0.38
C LYS A 24 -5.34 12.67 0.39
N ARG A 25 -6.16 12.03 -0.45
CA ARG A 25 -6.22 10.55 -0.57
C ARG A 25 -4.98 10.02 -1.29
N PHE A 26 -4.52 10.74 -2.30
CA PHE A 26 -3.28 10.44 -3.02
C PHE A 26 -2.05 10.62 -2.11
N ALA A 27 -1.96 11.73 -1.36
CA ALA A 27 -0.86 12.01 -0.44
C ALA A 27 -0.78 11.05 0.76
N LYS A 28 -1.88 10.38 1.10
CA LYS A 28 -1.86 9.27 2.08
C LYS A 28 -1.07 8.06 1.59
N GLY A 29 -0.72 8.02 0.30
CA GLY A 29 0.15 7.03 -0.30
C GLY A 29 -0.49 5.65 -0.37
N THR A 30 -0.67 5.11 -1.57
CA THR A 30 -0.47 3.68 -1.73
C THR A 30 1.05 3.51 -1.77
N ASN A 31 1.67 3.08 -0.67
CA ASN A 31 3.08 2.67 -0.70
C ASN A 31 3.17 1.38 -1.53
N LEU A 32 3.25 1.55 -2.85
CA LEU A 32 3.39 0.45 -3.80
C LEU A 32 4.81 -0.11 -3.68
N VAL A 33 4.90 -1.36 -3.28
CA VAL A 33 6.15 -2.10 -3.23
C VAL A 33 6.15 -3.08 -4.40
N LEU A 34 7.10 -2.91 -5.32
CA LEU A 34 7.27 -3.85 -6.42
C LEU A 34 7.88 -5.15 -5.88
N LEU A 35 7.18 -6.27 -6.09
CA LEU A 35 7.71 -7.60 -5.79
C LEU A 35 8.66 -8.05 -6.89
N ALA A 36 9.69 -8.81 -6.51
CA ALA A 36 10.53 -9.50 -7.47
C ALA A 36 9.68 -10.50 -8.29
N PRO A 37 10.01 -10.77 -9.57
CA PRO A 37 9.16 -11.57 -10.45
C PRO A 37 8.90 -13.00 -9.96
N ASP A 38 9.86 -13.60 -9.26
CA ASP A 38 9.73 -14.92 -8.64
C ASP A 38 8.76 -14.91 -7.46
N VAL A 39 8.82 -13.89 -6.60
CA VAL A 39 7.89 -13.72 -5.49
C VAL A 39 6.48 -13.43 -6.03
N ALA A 40 6.35 -12.57 -7.04
CA ALA A 40 5.06 -12.27 -7.66
C ALA A 40 4.40 -13.50 -8.31
N ARG A 41 5.18 -14.47 -8.82
CA ARG A 41 4.63 -15.73 -9.35
C ARG A 41 4.11 -16.67 -8.26
N ALA A 42 4.59 -16.54 -7.03
CA ALA A 42 4.20 -17.40 -5.91
C ALA A 42 2.86 -17.00 -5.28
N PHE A 43 2.41 -15.75 -5.49
CA PHE A 43 1.22 -15.21 -4.84
C PHE A 43 0.20 -14.69 -5.89
N PRO A 44 -1.08 -15.05 -5.77
CA PRO A 44 -2.12 -14.63 -6.71
C PRO A 44 -2.52 -13.15 -6.59
N ASP A 45 -2.37 -12.54 -5.40
CA ASP A 45 -2.81 -11.17 -5.13
C ASP A 45 -2.07 -10.54 -3.92
N SER A 46 -2.33 -9.27 -3.65
CA SER A 46 -1.74 -8.54 -2.52
C SER A 46 -2.19 -9.05 -1.15
N ASP A 47 -3.38 -9.63 -1.04
CA ASP A 47 -3.93 -10.06 0.24
C ASP A 47 -3.17 -11.29 0.74
N SER A 48 -2.93 -12.26 -0.15
CA SER A 48 -2.12 -13.45 0.12
C SER A 48 -0.67 -13.13 0.54
N VAL A 49 -0.05 -12.13 -0.09
CA VAL A 49 1.30 -11.63 0.29
C VAL A 49 1.27 -11.04 1.70
N ASN A 50 0.31 -10.16 1.97
CA ASN A 50 0.21 -9.48 3.25
C ASN A 50 -0.06 -10.44 4.40
N ASP A 51 -0.88 -11.47 4.19
CA ASP A 51 -1.16 -12.48 5.20
C ASP A 51 0.08 -13.34 5.51
N ALA A 52 0.84 -13.74 4.49
CA ALA A 52 2.11 -14.45 4.68
C ALA A 52 3.10 -13.61 5.49
N LEU A 53 3.26 -12.33 5.16
CA LEU A 53 4.16 -11.42 5.89
C LEU A 53 3.70 -11.19 7.34
N ARG A 54 2.39 -11.07 7.59
CA ARG A 54 1.84 -10.95 8.95
C ARG A 54 2.11 -12.19 9.79
N LEU A 55 2.02 -13.39 9.20
CA LEU A 55 2.38 -14.64 9.88
C LEU A 55 3.87 -14.65 10.25
N LEU A 56 4.74 -14.24 9.34
CA LEU A 56 6.18 -14.15 9.60
C LEU A 56 6.50 -13.17 10.74
N ILE A 57 5.83 -12.01 10.77
CA ILE A 57 5.95 -11.04 11.87
C ILE A 57 5.58 -11.67 13.22
N LYS A 58 4.49 -12.46 13.27
CA LYS A 58 4.08 -13.14 14.51
C LYS A 58 5.12 -14.16 14.99
N VAL A 59 5.67 -14.95 14.06
CA VAL A 59 6.72 -15.93 14.37
C VAL A 59 7.97 -15.22 14.88
N ALA A 60 8.44 -14.18 14.18
CA ALA A 60 9.60 -13.40 14.60
C ALA A 60 9.40 -12.78 16.00
N ALA A 61 8.22 -12.23 16.29
CA ALA A 61 7.88 -11.69 17.59
C ALA A 61 7.88 -12.74 18.71
N SER A 62 7.48 -13.99 18.41
CA SER A 62 7.53 -15.09 19.37
C SER A 62 8.95 -15.57 19.67
N GLU A 63 9.83 -15.63 18.67
CA GLU A 63 11.23 -16.03 18.87
C GLU A 63 12.01 -14.96 19.64
N ALA A 64 11.77 -13.68 19.37
CA ALA A 64 12.35 -12.58 20.13
C ALA A 64 11.94 -12.56 21.62
N ARG A 65 10.82 -13.21 21.97
CA ARG A 65 10.29 -13.27 23.33
C ARG A 65 10.71 -14.50 24.13
N LYS A 66 11.42 -15.49 23.56
CA LYS A 66 11.93 -16.62 24.35
C LYS A 66 12.98 -16.13 25.34
N PRO A 67 12.73 -16.17 26.67
CA PRO A 67 13.81 -15.95 27.62
C PRO A 67 14.79 -17.11 27.50
N ALA A 68 16.08 -16.82 27.65
CA ALA A 68 17.16 -17.80 27.62
C ALA A 68 16.97 -18.89 28.70
N ARG A 69 16.18 -19.93 28.39
CA ARG A 69 16.05 -21.15 29.21
C ARG A 69 17.30 -22.01 29.02
N ARG A 70 18.47 -21.53 29.46
CA ARG A 70 19.70 -22.32 29.65
C ARG A 70 20.79 -21.47 30.32
N ALA A 71 20.55 -21.05 31.55
CA ALA A 71 21.60 -20.56 32.45
C ALA A 71 21.18 -20.80 33.91
N ALA A 72 20.82 -22.03 34.25
CA ALA A 72 20.62 -22.46 35.63
C ALA A 72 20.83 -23.98 35.72
N LEU A 73 22.05 -24.41 35.47
CA LEU A 73 22.58 -25.67 36.01
C LEU A 73 24.09 -25.52 36.16
N LYS A 74 24.50 -24.94 37.29
CA LYS A 74 25.79 -25.16 37.94
C LYS A 74 25.58 -25.01 39.43
#